data_AF-A0A2N6J3N8-F1
#
_entry.id   AF-A0A2N6J3N8-F1
#
_cell.length_a   1.000
_cell.length_b   1.000
_cell.length_c   1.000
_cell.angle_alpha   90.00
_cell.angle_beta   90.00
_cell.angle_gamma   90.00
#
_symmetry.space_group_name_H-M   'P 1'
#
loop_
_entity.id
_entity.type
_entity.pdbx_description
1 polymer ?
#
loop_
_entity_poly.entity_id
_entity_poly.type
_entity_poly.pdbx_seq_one_letter_code
_entity_poly.pdbx_strand_id
1 'polypeptide(L)'
;MASTSEASNPGVILTELTRNIAPEVFERAFASMHEQHLALGNAPFEVKTPAQGAATTLWAGVVADAETIGGRYYEDCAIAAPLADDAVVSAFSAGVRPYALDPVGAEQLWIKCAELTGEA
;
A
#
# COMPACT_ATOMS: atom_id res chain seq x y z
N MET A 1 -20.36 17.38 -4.97
CA MET A 1 -19.48 16.34 -4.41
C MET A 1 -18.27 17.03 -3.84
N ALA A 2 -17.97 16.84 -2.56
CA ALA A 2 -16.66 17.21 -2.03
C ALA A 2 -15.63 16.28 -2.70
N SER A 3 -14.57 16.83 -3.27
CA SER A 3 -13.44 16.02 -3.76
C SER A 3 -12.63 15.61 -2.55
N THR A 4 -12.56 14.32 -2.27
CA THR A 4 -11.66 13.75 -1.26
C THR A 4 -10.41 13.22 -1.94
N SER A 5 -9.31 13.14 -1.20
CA SER A 5 -8.09 12.43 -1.62
C SER A 5 -7.87 11.23 -0.71
N GLU A 6 -7.40 10.13 -1.27
CA GLU A 6 -7.16 8.88 -0.56
C GLU A 6 -5.94 8.14 -1.12
N ALA A 7 -5.36 7.26 -0.32
CA ALA A 7 -4.27 6.39 -0.75
C ALA A 7 -4.59 4.93 -0.40
N SER A 8 -4.29 3.99 -1.29
CA SER A 8 -4.52 2.56 -1.03
C SER A 8 -3.32 1.72 -1.45
N ASN A 9 -3.03 0.66 -0.69
CA ASN A 9 -2.14 -0.40 -1.11
C ASN A 9 -2.95 -1.65 -1.50
N PRO A 10 -2.85 -2.08 -2.78
CA PRO A 10 -3.65 -3.18 -3.30
C PRO A 10 -3.03 -4.56 -2.99
N GLY A 11 -1.85 -4.61 -2.38
CA GLY A 11 -1.10 -5.82 -2.07
C GLY A 11 -0.23 -6.31 -3.23
N VAL A 12 0.33 -7.52 -3.09
CA VAL A 12 1.19 -8.12 -4.12
C VAL A 12 0.32 -8.72 -5.23
N ILE A 13 0.44 -8.17 -6.44
CA ILE A 13 -0.38 -8.53 -7.60
C ILE A 13 0.52 -8.81 -8.78
N LEU A 14 0.24 -9.90 -9.50
CA LEU A 14 0.93 -10.22 -10.75
C LEU A 14 0.41 -9.33 -11.88
N THR A 15 0.93 -8.12 -11.96
CA THR A 15 0.71 -7.19 -13.08
C THR A 15 1.95 -7.14 -13.97
N GLU A 16 1.87 -6.37 -15.05
CA GLU A 16 3.02 -6.11 -15.91
C GLU A 16 4.19 -5.41 -15.18
N LEU A 17 4.03 -4.88 -13.96
CA LEU A 17 5.12 -4.25 -13.21
C LEU A 17 6.37 -5.15 -13.10
N THR A 18 6.17 -6.46 -13.08
CA THR A 18 7.25 -7.46 -12.97
C THR A 18 7.81 -7.91 -14.33
N ARG A 19 7.36 -7.35 -15.47
CA ARG A 19 7.70 -7.82 -16.83
C ARG A 19 9.20 -7.84 -17.17
N ASN A 20 9.99 -6.98 -16.51
CA ASN A 20 11.43 -6.89 -16.70
C ASN A 20 12.23 -7.66 -15.62
N ILE A 21 11.53 -8.38 -14.74
CA ILE A 21 12.15 -9.25 -13.75
C ILE A 21 12.29 -10.64 -14.37
N ALA A 22 13.52 -11.19 -14.37
CA ALA A 22 13.74 -12.55 -14.85
C ALA A 22 12.85 -13.54 -14.07
N PRO A 23 12.17 -14.49 -14.73
CA PRO A 23 11.22 -15.40 -14.07
C PRO A 23 11.81 -16.09 -12.84
N GLU A 24 13.07 -16.52 -12.90
CA GLU A 24 13.72 -17.23 -11.81
C GLU A 24 14.00 -16.32 -10.60
N VAL A 25 14.16 -15.01 -10.81
CA VAL A 25 14.30 -14.03 -9.72
C VAL A 25 12.95 -13.85 -9.02
N PHE A 26 11.87 -13.74 -9.79
CA PHE A 26 10.52 -13.62 -9.24
C PHE A 26 10.12 -14.87 -8.46
N GLU A 27 10.36 -16.06 -9.00
CA GLU A 27 10.08 -17.34 -8.34
C GLU A 27 10.84 -17.49 -7.02
N ARG A 28 12.12 -17.12 -6.98
CA ARG A 28 12.90 -17.13 -5.73
C ARG A 28 12.37 -16.15 -4.69
N ALA A 29 12.01 -14.93 -5.12
CA ALA A 29 11.43 -13.94 -4.22
C ALA A 29 10.09 -14.42 -3.65
N PHE A 30 9.22 -14.97 -4.50
CA PHE A 30 7.93 -15.53 -4.08
C PHE A 30 8.09 -16.70 -3.11
N ALA A 31 9.00 -17.65 -3.40
CA ALA A 31 9.27 -18.77 -2.51
C ALA A 31 9.77 -18.29 -1.13
N SER A 32 10.68 -17.31 -1.11
CA SER A 32 11.18 -16.72 0.14
C SER A 32 10.06 -16.03 0.93
N MET A 33 9.18 -15.27 0.27
CA MET A 33 8.02 -14.65 0.91
C MET A 33 7.08 -15.72 1.48
N HIS A 34 6.81 -16.79 0.73
CA HIS A 34 5.96 -17.88 1.17
C HIS A 34 6.52 -18.57 2.42
N GLU A 35 7.80 -18.92 2.44
CA GLU A 35 8.46 -19.51 3.61
C GLU A 35 8.41 -18.59 4.84
N GLN A 36 8.66 -17.29 4.67
CA GLN A 36 8.56 -16.32 5.77
C GLN A 36 7.14 -16.21 6.30
N HIS A 37 6.14 -16.20 5.42
CA HIS A 37 4.73 -16.13 5.82
C HIS A 37 4.30 -17.35 6.63
N LEU A 38 4.73 -18.55 6.20
CA LEU A 38 4.52 -19.79 6.96
C LEU A 38 5.27 -19.79 8.30
N ALA A 39 6.50 -19.28 8.35
CA ALA A 39 7.28 -19.20 9.58
C ALA A 39 6.65 -18.27 10.64
N LEU A 40 5.83 -17.31 10.21
CA LEU A 40 5.01 -16.46 11.09
C LEU A 40 3.73 -17.17 11.57
N GLY A 41 3.48 -18.41 11.15
CA GLY A 41 2.27 -19.16 11.49
C GLY A 41 1.05 -18.82 10.64
N ASN A 42 1.22 -18.06 9.55
CA ASN A 42 0.14 -17.72 8.64
C ASN A 42 -0.10 -18.84 7.62
N ALA A 43 -1.22 -18.73 6.89
CA ALA A 43 -1.50 -19.58 5.73
C ALA A 43 -0.44 -19.38 4.61
N PRO A 44 -0.36 -20.28 3.62
CA PRO A 44 0.37 -20.02 2.37
C PRO A 44 0.23 -18.59 1.86
N PHE A 45 1.35 -17.93 1.55
CA PHE A 45 1.30 -16.63 0.88
C PHE A 45 0.74 -16.81 -0.54
N GLU A 46 -0.24 -15.97 -0.90
CA GLU A 46 -0.89 -15.98 -2.20
C GLU A 46 -0.69 -14.65 -2.92
N VAL A 47 -0.29 -14.71 -4.20
CA VAL A 47 -0.29 -13.53 -5.06
C VAL A 47 -1.73 -13.23 -5.47
N LYS A 48 -2.15 -11.97 -5.32
CA LYS A 48 -3.48 -11.54 -5.74
C LYS A 48 -3.60 -11.52 -7.26
N THR A 49 -4.77 -11.91 -7.74
CA THR A 49 -5.18 -11.63 -9.12
C THR A 49 -5.34 -10.12 -9.34
N PRO A 50 -5.27 -9.62 -10.59
CA PRO A 50 -5.56 -8.21 -10.89
C PRO A 50 -6.92 -7.74 -10.36
N ALA A 51 -7.96 -8.59 -10.41
CA ALA A 51 -9.28 -8.27 -9.89
C ALA A 51 -9.28 -8.10 -8.35
N GLN A 52 -8.60 -8.99 -7.62
CA GLN A 52 -8.44 -8.86 -6.16
C GLN A 52 -7.60 -7.62 -5.80
N GLY A 53 -6.57 -7.31 -6.59
CA GLY A 53 -5.77 -6.10 -6.42
C GLY A 53 -6.58 -4.81 -6.59
N ALA A 54 -7.45 -4.77 -7.60
CA ALA A 54 -8.31 -3.61 -7.85
C ALA A 54 -9.39 -3.40 -6.77
N ALA A 55 -9.69 -4.42 -5.96
CA ALA A 55 -10.79 -4.39 -5.00
C ALA A 55 -10.69 -3.24 -4.01
N THR A 56 -9.53 -3.00 -3.38
CA THR A 56 -9.35 -1.92 -2.41
C THR A 56 -9.57 -0.55 -3.04
N THR A 57 -9.03 -0.32 -4.24
CA THR A 57 -9.20 0.94 -4.97
C THR A 57 -10.65 1.17 -5.37
N LEU A 58 -11.35 0.14 -5.87
CA LEU A 58 -12.77 0.24 -6.22
C LEU A 58 -13.65 0.44 -4.99
N TRP A 59 -13.34 -0.25 -3.89
CA TRP A 59 -14.06 -0.06 -2.63
C TRP A 59 -13.91 1.39 -2.14
N ALA A 60 -12.69 1.91 -2.09
CA ALA A 60 -12.43 3.28 -1.64
C ALA A 60 -13.06 4.31 -2.59
N GLY A 61 -12.83 4.20 -3.91
CA GLY A 61 -13.26 5.22 -4.87
C GLY A 61 -14.74 5.15 -5.29
N VAL A 62 -15.45 4.05 -5.04
CA VAL A 62 -16.82 3.84 -5.56
C VAL A 62 -17.83 3.46 -4.48
N VAL A 63 -17.43 2.69 -3.47
CA VAL A 63 -18.37 2.07 -2.51
C VAL A 63 -18.39 2.80 -1.17
N ALA A 64 -17.22 3.20 -0.68
CA ALA A 64 -17.07 3.81 0.63
C ALA A 64 -17.55 5.26 0.64
N ASP A 65 -18.04 5.70 1.81
CA ASP A 65 -18.50 7.07 1.99
C ASP A 65 -17.33 8.06 1.99
N ALA A 66 -17.50 9.21 1.32
CA ALA A 66 -16.47 10.24 1.17
C ALA A 66 -15.91 10.73 2.52
N GLU A 67 -16.78 10.92 3.52
CA GLU A 67 -16.37 11.36 4.87
C GLU A 67 -15.60 10.26 5.61
N THR A 68 -15.86 9.00 5.26
CA THR A 68 -15.11 7.87 5.76
C THR A 68 -13.73 7.80 5.13
N ILE A 69 -13.62 8.11 3.82
CA ILE A 69 -12.38 7.83 3.07
C ILE A 69 -11.36 8.96 3.01
N GLY A 70 -11.79 10.21 3.18
CA GLY A 70 -10.94 11.37 2.95
C GLY A 70 -9.69 11.39 3.84
N GLY A 71 -8.53 11.58 3.21
CA GLY A 71 -7.23 11.77 3.86
C GLY A 71 -6.67 10.54 4.56
N ARG A 72 -7.15 9.32 4.27
CA ARG A 72 -6.64 8.10 4.92
C ARG A 72 -6.01 7.11 3.94
N TYR A 73 -5.35 6.12 4.53
CA TYR A 73 -4.67 5.04 3.84
C TYR A 73 -5.42 3.71 4.03
N TYR A 74 -5.52 2.91 2.96
CA TYR A 74 -6.34 1.70 2.92
C TYR A 74 -5.57 0.46 2.49
N GLU A 75 -5.86 -0.65 3.15
CA GLU A 75 -5.39 -2.00 2.82
C GLU A 75 -6.54 -2.98 2.96
N ASP A 76 -6.64 -3.95 2.06
CA ASP A 76 -7.66 -5.01 2.10
C ASP A 76 -9.11 -4.52 2.34
N CYS A 77 -9.52 -3.48 1.61
CA CYS A 77 -10.85 -2.84 1.72
C CYS A 77 -11.17 -2.28 3.13
N ALA A 78 -10.15 -1.91 3.90
CA ALA A 78 -10.29 -1.34 5.24
C ALA A 78 -9.30 -0.18 5.46
N ILE A 79 -9.62 0.71 6.41
CA ILE A 79 -8.69 1.76 6.86
C ILE A 79 -7.53 1.09 7.58
N ALA A 80 -6.30 1.37 7.14
CA ALA A 80 -5.12 0.84 7.80
C ALA A 80 -4.88 1.57 9.14
N ALA A 81 -4.57 0.81 10.19
CA ALA A 81 -4.28 1.37 11.50
C ALA A 81 -2.86 1.97 11.55
N PRO A 82 -2.65 3.07 12.31
CA PRO A 82 -1.30 3.53 12.61
C PRO A 82 -0.53 2.45 13.38
N LEU A 83 0.70 2.20 12.94
CA LEU A 83 1.64 1.34 13.64
C LEU A 83 2.35 2.11 14.75
N ALA A 84 2.86 1.39 15.76
CA ALA A 84 3.80 1.98 16.71
C ALA A 84 5.11 2.36 15.99
N ASP A 85 5.79 3.41 16.47
CA ASP A 85 7.06 3.85 15.89
C ASP A 85 8.15 2.78 15.93
N ASP A 86 8.15 1.96 16.98
CA ASP A 86 9.07 0.85 17.21
C ASP A 86 8.55 -0.49 16.67
N ALA A 87 7.43 -0.49 15.94
CA ALA A 87 6.87 -1.71 15.36
C ALA A 87 7.87 -2.37 14.40
N VAL A 88 8.22 -3.62 14.69
CA VAL A 88 8.96 -4.48 13.75
C VAL A 88 8.02 -4.84 12.61
N VAL A 89 8.41 -4.49 11.39
CA VAL A 89 7.55 -4.66 10.21
C VAL A 89 8.23 -5.49 9.15
N SER A 90 7.42 -6.39 8.58
CA SER A 90 7.74 -7.25 7.47
C SER A 90 6.94 -6.82 6.23
N ALA A 91 7.20 -7.49 5.10
CA ALA A 91 6.42 -7.32 3.88
C ALA A 91 4.93 -7.72 4.02
N PHE A 92 4.53 -8.32 5.15
CA PHE A 92 3.17 -8.79 5.41
C PHE A 92 2.45 -7.98 6.49
N SER A 93 3.11 -6.97 7.08
CA SER A 93 2.47 -6.15 8.11
C SER A 93 1.47 -5.21 7.46
N ALA A 94 0.24 -5.19 7.99
CA ALA A 94 -0.74 -4.18 7.64
C ALA A 94 -0.53 -2.92 8.49
N GLY A 95 -0.95 -1.78 7.96
CA GLY A 95 -0.95 -0.50 8.68
C GLY A 95 -0.03 0.55 8.09
N VAL A 96 -0.09 1.73 8.68
CA VAL A 96 0.63 2.92 8.21
C VAL A 96 1.63 3.39 9.26
N ARG A 97 2.83 3.80 8.82
CA ARG A 97 3.82 4.37 9.75
C ARG A 97 3.43 5.77 10.19
N PRO A 98 3.69 6.15 11.46
CA PRO A 98 3.37 7.49 11.94
C PRO A 98 4.02 8.61 11.13
N TYR A 99 5.26 8.42 10.64
CA TYR A 99 5.91 9.43 9.78
C TYR A 99 5.15 9.70 8.48
N ALA A 100 4.37 8.74 7.96
CA ALA A 100 3.59 8.92 6.74
C ALA A 100 2.30 9.74 7.00
N LEU A 101 1.97 9.97 8.27
CA LEU A 101 0.85 10.80 8.73
C LEU A 101 1.32 12.17 9.26
N ASP A 102 2.60 12.51 9.11
CA ASP A 102 3.14 13.80 9.54
C ASP A 102 2.79 14.92 8.54
N PRO A 103 1.90 15.87 8.91
CA PRO A 103 1.51 16.95 8.01
C PRO A 103 2.67 17.92 7.73
N VAL A 104 3.61 18.09 8.66
CA VAL A 104 4.75 19.01 8.48
C VAL A 104 5.72 18.45 7.44
N GLY A 105 6.08 17.17 7.56
CA GLY A 105 6.87 16.47 6.55
C GLY A 105 6.20 16.47 5.17
N ALA A 106 4.88 16.27 5.12
CA ALA A 106 4.12 16.31 3.86
C ALA A 106 4.15 17.70 3.18
N GLU A 107 4.00 18.78 3.95
CA GLU A 107 4.08 20.16 3.43
C GLU A 107 5.48 20.48 2.89
N GLN A 108 6.53 20.10 3.63
CA GLN A 108 7.91 20.27 3.18
C GLN A 108 8.19 19.51 1.89
N LEU A 109 7.70 18.28 1.77
CA LEU A 109 7.82 17.48 0.56
C LEU A 109 7.08 18.16 -0.62
N TRP A 110 5.87 18.66 -0.39
CA TRP A 110 5.08 19.36 -1.41
C TRP A 110 5.82 20.58 -1.96
N ILE A 111 6.31 21.45 -1.08
CA ILE A 111 7.11 22.63 -1.47
C ILE A 111 8.31 22.17 -2.30
N LYS A 112 9.01 21.11 -1.87
CA LYS A 112 10.17 20.62 -2.60
C LYS A 112 9.81 20.08 -3.98
N CYS A 113 8.68 19.38 -4.11
CA CYS A 113 8.18 18.91 -5.39
C CYS A 113 7.83 20.09 -6.33
N ALA A 114 7.18 21.14 -5.82
CA ALA A 114 6.87 22.34 -6.61
C ALA A 114 8.15 23.02 -7.14
N GLU A 115 9.18 23.17 -6.29
CA GLU A 115 10.48 23.70 -6.72
C GLU A 115 11.12 22.85 -7.84
N LEU A 116 11.11 21.51 -7.68
CA LEU A 116 11.75 20.59 -8.63
C LEU A 116 11.01 20.50 -9.97
N THR A 117 9.70 20.76 -9.97
CA THR A 117 8.85 20.73 -11.17
C THR A 117 8.69 22.11 -11.82
N GLY A 118 9.15 23.18 -11.17
CA GLY A 118 9.00 24.55 -11.65
C GLY A 118 7.60 25.13 -11.44
N GLU A 119 6.83 24.58 -10.49
CA GLU A 119 5.48 25.01 -10.10
C GLU A 119 5.47 25.84 -8.81
N ALA A 120 6.63 26.36 -8.40
CA ALA A 120 6.79 27.22 -7.21
C ALA A 120 6.37 28.68 -7.44
#